data_AF-A0A5M8Q0T8-F1
#
_entry.id   AF-A0A5M8Q0T8-F1
#
_cell.length_a   1.000
_cell.length_b   1.000
_cell.length_c   1.000
_cell.angle_alpha   90.00
_cell.angle_beta   90.00
_cell.angle_gamma   90.00
#
_symmetry.space_group_name_H-M   'P 1'
#
loop_
_entity.id
_entity.type
_entity.pdbx_description
1 polymer ?
#
loop_
_entity_poly.entity_id
_entity_poly.type
_entity_poly.pdbx_seq_one_letter_code
_entity_poly.pdbx_strand_id
1 'polypeptide(L)'
;MFGSGFLEGTPTGSGVPRTVALPDDNPAAMSVLCYILHFQFDQDSMGSFKVFESLAVLVDKYQCAQALKPWTTSWIQRWPGSSEGEDNYFNMVHIAYAFDLPEVFHKATLRAFCDVPSTEVLEMEKTLDGARILPASLYPSIYRRQRDILDSFHSHFVRAVKPFLDYAATTKEDGSECVCDRAAKIGSYFISLTSLGLWPSRQKISSSTLASLLEDIERVTSPTDKNSMANLKKCNRSSCKMDFHNVLQEVV
;
A
#
# COMPACT_ATOMS: atom_id res chain seq x y z
N MET A 1 3.06 -23.73 33.56
CA MET A 1 3.01 -23.48 32.11
C MET A 1 1.92 -24.29 31.40
N PHE A 2 1.49 -25.44 31.94
CA PHE A 2 0.22 -26.07 31.52
C PHE A 2 -0.58 -26.49 32.76
N GLY A 3 -1.85 -26.10 32.84
CA GLY A 3 -2.75 -26.50 33.93
C GLY A 3 -3.23 -27.94 33.77
N SER A 4 -3.81 -28.54 34.82
CA SER A 4 -4.25 -29.95 34.84
C SER A 4 -5.34 -30.32 33.81
N GLY A 5 -5.85 -29.36 33.04
CA GLY A 5 -6.79 -29.58 31.93
C GLY A 5 -6.12 -29.84 30.58
N PHE A 6 -4.81 -29.67 30.48
CA PHE A 6 -4.04 -29.94 29.27
C PHE A 6 -3.28 -31.24 29.43
N LEU A 7 -3.38 -32.13 28.44
CA LEU A 7 -2.64 -33.38 28.50
C LEU A 7 -1.13 -33.11 28.63
N GLU A 8 -0.59 -32.02 28.06
CA GLU A 8 0.81 -31.57 28.22
C GLU A 8 1.21 -31.23 29.66
N GLY A 9 0.25 -30.90 30.52
CA GLY A 9 0.48 -30.57 31.93
C GLY A 9 0.38 -31.75 32.89
N THR A 10 -0.04 -32.92 32.43
CA THR A 10 -0.23 -34.11 33.28
C THR A 10 1.06 -34.92 33.40
N PRO A 11 1.63 -35.12 34.60
CA PRO A 11 2.82 -35.95 34.78
C PRO A 11 2.51 -37.41 34.45
N THR A 12 3.16 -37.97 33.43
CA THR A 12 3.13 -39.41 33.16
C THR A 12 4.16 -40.12 34.03
N GLY A 13 3.70 -40.84 35.06
CA GLY A 13 4.55 -41.53 36.04
C GLY A 13 5.39 -42.72 35.54
N SER A 14 5.56 -42.93 34.22
CA SER A 14 6.17 -44.16 33.67
C SER A 14 7.54 -44.00 33.02
N GLY A 15 8.14 -42.80 32.99
CA GLY A 15 9.47 -42.58 32.38
C GLY A 15 9.52 -42.78 30.85
N VAL A 16 8.38 -43.01 30.19
CA VAL A 16 8.27 -43.13 28.74
C VAL A 16 8.10 -41.74 28.13
N PRO A 17 8.89 -41.34 27.11
CA PRO A 17 8.68 -40.09 26.39
C PRO A 17 7.27 -40.03 25.80
N ARG A 18 6.56 -38.94 26.04
CA ARG A 18 5.22 -38.74 25.48
C ARG A 18 5.31 -38.29 24.03
N THR A 19 4.65 -39.01 23.13
CA THR A 19 4.46 -38.56 21.75
C THR A 19 3.32 -37.54 21.68
N VAL A 20 3.62 -36.35 21.15
CA VAL A 20 2.62 -35.32 20.84
C VAL A 20 2.59 -35.15 19.32
N ALA A 21 1.42 -35.40 18.72
CA ALA A 21 1.24 -35.23 17.28
C ALA A 21 0.93 -33.76 16.96
N LEU A 22 1.63 -33.20 15.97
CA LEU A 22 1.48 -31.81 15.51
C LEU A 22 1.11 -31.80 14.00
N PRO A 23 -0.05 -32.34 13.61
CA PRO A 23 -0.38 -32.61 12.20
C PRO A 23 -0.52 -31.35 11.35
N ASP A 24 -0.86 -30.22 11.96
CA ASP A 24 -1.11 -28.95 11.26
C ASP A 24 0.13 -28.05 11.19
N ASP A 25 1.23 -28.43 11.86
CA ASP A 25 2.43 -27.60 11.94
C ASP A 25 3.39 -27.95 10.81
N ASN A 26 3.91 -26.91 10.15
CA ASN A 26 4.95 -27.10 9.13
C ASN A 26 6.23 -27.68 9.78
N PRO A 27 6.73 -28.85 9.35
CA PRO A 27 7.88 -29.49 10.00
C PRO A 27 9.17 -28.67 9.94
N ALA A 28 9.40 -27.93 8.86
CA ALA A 28 10.59 -27.10 8.70
C ALA A 28 10.54 -25.88 9.64
N ALA A 29 9.40 -25.19 9.72
CA ALA A 29 9.21 -24.08 10.64
C ALA A 29 9.27 -24.54 12.11
N MET A 30 8.69 -25.70 12.43
CA MET A 30 8.76 -26.28 13.77
C MET A 30 10.21 -26.60 14.16
N SER A 31 11.01 -27.12 13.22
CA SER A 31 12.43 -27.36 13.45
C SER A 31 13.17 -26.07 13.79
N VAL A 32 12.92 -24.98 13.05
CA VAL A 32 13.49 -23.65 13.35
C VAL A 32 13.09 -23.18 14.75
N LEU A 33 11.80 -23.26 15.09
CA LEU A 33 11.31 -22.89 16.42
C LEU A 33 12.01 -23.69 17.53
N CYS A 34 12.11 -25.02 17.37
CA CYS A 34 12.79 -25.89 18.32
C CYS A 34 14.28 -25.54 18.48
N TYR A 35 15.02 -25.34 17.38
CA TYR A 35 16.43 -24.95 17.45
C TYR A 35 16.63 -23.64 18.21
N ILE A 36 15.74 -22.66 18.01
CA ILE A 36 15.81 -21.38 18.72
C ILE A 36 15.54 -21.58 20.21
N LEU A 37 14.47 -22.30 20.56
CA LEU A 37 14.11 -22.58 21.96
C LEU A 37 15.19 -23.38 22.69
N HIS A 38 15.97 -24.20 21.97
CA HIS A 38 17.09 -24.96 22.52
C HIS A 38 18.45 -24.23 22.42
N PHE A 39 18.50 -22.98 21.96
CA PHE A 39 19.72 -22.20 21.74
C PHE A 39 20.73 -22.89 20.81
N GLN A 40 20.24 -23.71 19.88
CA GLN A 40 21.04 -24.44 18.88
C GLN A 40 20.91 -23.81 17.49
N PHE A 41 20.46 -22.57 17.40
CA PHE A 41 20.17 -21.91 16.13
C PHE A 41 21.24 -20.89 15.75
N ASP A 42 21.80 -21.07 14.56
CA ASP A 42 22.65 -20.08 13.90
C ASP A 42 21.76 -19.05 13.16
N GLN A 43 21.97 -17.75 13.36
CA GLN A 43 21.16 -16.69 12.73
C GLN A 43 21.06 -16.80 11.20
N ASP A 44 22.07 -17.38 10.56
CA ASP A 44 22.12 -17.57 9.10
C ASP A 44 21.38 -18.83 8.61
N SER A 45 20.89 -19.66 9.52
CA SER A 45 20.21 -20.92 9.19
C SER A 45 18.71 -20.77 8.88
N MET A 46 18.18 -19.54 8.85
CA MET A 46 16.81 -19.35 8.34
C MET A 46 16.79 -19.68 6.85
N GLY A 47 15.91 -20.63 6.50
CA GLY A 47 15.74 -21.13 5.14
C GLY A 47 15.02 -20.13 4.21
N SER A 48 14.05 -20.62 3.46
CA SER A 48 13.31 -19.80 2.48
C SER A 48 12.29 -18.88 3.14
N PHE A 49 11.83 -17.87 2.40
CA PHE A 49 10.75 -16.98 2.84
C PHE A 49 9.47 -17.75 3.23
N LYS A 50 9.15 -18.84 2.51
CA LYS A 50 8.03 -19.73 2.86
C LYS A 50 8.15 -20.38 4.24
N VAL A 51 9.38 -20.72 4.67
CA VAL A 51 9.61 -21.24 6.03
C VAL A 51 9.37 -20.14 7.06
N PHE A 52 9.74 -18.90 6.74
CA PHE A 52 9.50 -17.75 7.61
C PHE A 52 8.00 -17.41 7.76
N GLU A 53 7.24 -17.49 6.66
CA GLU A 53 5.77 -17.39 6.69
C GLU A 53 5.14 -18.48 7.57
N SER A 54 5.58 -19.73 7.37
CA SER A 54 5.11 -20.86 8.18
C SER A 54 5.48 -20.67 9.65
N LEU A 55 6.65 -20.09 9.94
CA LEU A 55 7.08 -19.77 11.29
C LEU A 55 6.22 -18.68 11.93
N ALA A 56 5.76 -17.68 11.19
CA ALA A 56 4.84 -16.67 11.69
C ALA A 56 3.53 -17.31 12.20
N VAL A 57 3.01 -18.33 11.51
CA VAL A 57 1.84 -19.10 11.98
C VAL A 57 2.12 -19.79 13.32
N LEU A 58 3.29 -20.43 13.46
CA LEU A 58 3.68 -21.06 14.72
C LEU A 58 3.88 -20.04 15.84
N VAL A 59 4.45 -18.88 15.52
CA VAL A 59 4.69 -17.79 16.48
C VAL A 59 3.39 -17.28 17.07
N ASP A 60 2.37 -17.07 16.23
CA ASP A 60 1.04 -16.71 16.68
C ASP A 60 0.38 -17.86 17.46
N LYS A 61 0.38 -19.08 16.92
CA LYS A 61 -0.22 -20.26 17.55
C LYS A 61 0.35 -20.55 18.95
N TYR A 62 1.67 -20.48 19.10
CA TYR A 62 2.37 -20.78 20.35
C TYR A 62 2.73 -19.54 21.17
N GLN A 63 2.30 -18.35 20.74
CA GLN A 63 2.50 -17.08 21.44
C GLN A 63 3.97 -16.83 21.83
N CYS A 64 4.91 -17.09 20.92
CA CYS A 64 6.34 -17.07 21.19
C CYS A 64 7.11 -15.92 20.50
N ALA A 65 6.40 -14.87 20.06
CA ALA A 65 6.98 -13.74 19.34
C ALA A 65 8.17 -13.10 20.06
N GLN A 66 8.05 -12.88 21.37
CA GLN A 66 9.12 -12.28 22.19
C GLN A 66 10.36 -13.16 22.24
N ALA A 67 10.20 -14.48 22.26
CA ALA A 67 11.32 -15.42 22.30
C ALA A 67 12.12 -15.37 21.00
N LEU A 68 11.49 -15.09 19.86
CA LEU A 68 12.16 -15.09 18.55
C LEU A 68 12.65 -13.71 18.10
N LYS A 69 12.26 -12.64 18.81
CA LYS A 69 12.60 -11.25 18.48
C LYS A 69 14.08 -10.99 18.14
N PRO A 70 15.09 -11.58 18.84
CA PRO A 70 16.50 -11.37 18.51
C PRO A 70 16.92 -11.84 17.11
N TRP A 71 16.20 -12.82 16.55
CA TRP A 71 16.47 -13.36 15.22
C TRP A 71 15.60 -12.68 14.16
N THR A 72 14.35 -12.37 14.49
CA THR A 72 13.42 -11.78 13.52
C THR A 72 13.91 -10.47 12.93
N THR A 73 14.60 -9.65 13.71
CA THR A 73 15.15 -8.37 13.22
C THR A 73 16.21 -8.54 12.15
N SER A 74 17.09 -9.56 12.25
CA SER A 74 18.13 -9.80 11.24
C SER A 74 17.53 -10.48 10.00
N TRP A 75 16.57 -11.37 10.19
CA TRP A 75 15.84 -12.04 9.12
C TRP A 75 15.10 -11.07 8.22
N ILE A 76 14.37 -10.09 8.78
CA ILE A 76 13.63 -9.11 7.97
C ILE A 76 14.55 -8.25 7.10
N GLN A 77 15.78 -8.02 7.53
CA GLN A 77 16.78 -7.30 6.75
C GLN A 77 17.32 -8.13 5.57
N ARG A 78 17.04 -9.43 5.50
CA ARG A 78 17.49 -10.33 4.43
C ARG A 78 16.59 -10.32 3.20
N TRP A 79 15.32 -9.93 3.34
CA TRP A 79 14.35 -9.88 2.24
C TRP A 79 13.88 -8.50 1.73
N PRO A 80 14.53 -7.34 2.02
CA PRO A 80 14.26 -6.13 1.24
C PRO A 80 14.85 -6.32 -0.15
N GLY A 81 14.10 -6.09 -1.23
CA GLY A 81 14.66 -6.21 -2.58
C GLY A 81 14.51 -7.58 -3.27
N SER A 82 14.10 -8.63 -2.56
CA SER A 82 13.98 -9.96 -3.19
C SER A 82 12.64 -10.11 -3.91
N SER A 83 12.61 -10.77 -5.08
CA SER A 83 11.36 -11.11 -5.77
C SER A 83 10.38 -11.93 -4.92
N GLU A 84 10.88 -12.63 -3.89
CA GLU A 84 10.05 -13.35 -2.93
C GLU A 84 9.40 -12.45 -1.85
N GLY A 85 9.95 -11.24 -1.61
CA GLY A 85 9.55 -10.34 -0.52
C GLY A 85 9.04 -8.96 -0.98
N GLU A 86 9.49 -8.44 -2.12
CA GLU A 86 8.98 -7.18 -2.70
C GLU A 86 7.58 -7.35 -3.30
N ASP A 87 7.31 -8.47 -3.96
CA ASP A 87 5.98 -8.73 -4.54
C ASP A 87 4.99 -9.30 -3.52
N ASN A 88 5.43 -9.54 -2.27
CA ASN A 88 4.66 -10.26 -1.27
C ASN A 88 4.37 -9.43 0.00
N TYR A 89 3.92 -8.18 -0.22
CA TYR A 89 3.59 -7.24 0.85
C TYR A 89 2.62 -7.81 1.88
N PHE A 90 1.66 -8.62 1.45
CA PHE A 90 0.67 -9.26 2.33
C PHE A 90 1.32 -10.25 3.28
N ASN A 91 2.21 -11.11 2.80
CA ASN A 91 2.88 -12.08 3.65
C ASN A 91 3.80 -11.36 4.64
N MET A 92 4.39 -10.23 4.23
CA MET A 92 5.11 -9.34 5.16
C MET A 92 4.20 -8.70 6.22
N VAL A 93 2.96 -8.31 5.88
CA VAL A 93 1.96 -7.84 6.87
C VAL A 93 1.67 -8.94 7.90
N HIS A 94 1.49 -10.19 7.45
CA HIS A 94 1.28 -11.35 8.33
C HIS A 94 2.45 -11.59 9.27
N ILE A 95 3.66 -11.68 8.73
CA ILE A 95 4.88 -11.87 9.49
C ILE A 95 5.03 -10.74 10.51
N ALA A 96 4.92 -9.49 10.08
CA ALA A 96 5.11 -8.35 10.95
C ALA A 96 4.10 -8.31 12.10
N TYR A 97 2.86 -8.73 11.86
CA TYR A 97 1.86 -8.82 12.91
C TYR A 97 2.17 -9.97 13.88
N ALA A 98 2.46 -11.17 13.38
CA ALA A 98 2.75 -12.34 14.22
C ALA A 98 3.94 -12.12 15.15
N PHE A 99 4.98 -11.43 14.66
CA PHE A 99 6.20 -11.15 15.42
C PHE A 99 6.16 -9.85 16.23
N ASP A 100 5.04 -9.13 16.26
CA ASP A 100 4.88 -7.84 16.95
C ASP A 100 5.91 -6.78 16.51
N LEU A 101 5.93 -6.50 15.20
CA LEU A 101 6.88 -5.60 14.54
C LEU A 101 6.17 -4.40 13.90
N PRO A 102 5.88 -3.34 14.69
CA PRO A 102 4.99 -2.25 14.27
C PRO A 102 5.51 -1.48 13.04
N GLU A 103 6.81 -1.21 12.96
CA GLU A 103 7.39 -0.46 11.82
C GLU A 103 7.33 -1.25 10.51
N VAL A 104 7.59 -2.55 10.58
CA VAL A 104 7.52 -3.44 9.43
C VAL A 104 6.07 -3.60 8.99
N PHE A 105 5.15 -3.73 9.96
CA PHE A 105 3.73 -3.82 9.71
C PHE A 105 3.20 -2.55 9.02
N HIS A 106 3.59 -1.38 9.52
CA HIS A 106 3.22 -0.10 8.92
C HIS A 106 3.71 0.01 7.47
N LYS A 107 4.99 -0.26 7.23
CA LYS A 107 5.59 -0.19 5.89
C LYS A 107 4.94 -1.18 4.92
N ALA A 108 4.76 -2.43 5.34
CA ALA A 108 4.15 -3.47 4.51
C ALA A 108 2.69 -3.17 4.20
N THR A 109 1.92 -2.69 5.18
CA THR A 109 0.52 -2.29 4.99
C THR A 109 0.40 -1.10 4.06
N LEU A 110 1.30 -0.10 4.18
CA LEU A 110 1.32 1.05 3.28
C LEU A 110 1.62 0.63 1.84
N ARG A 111 2.54 -0.31 1.64
CA ARG A 111 2.84 -0.86 0.32
C ARG A 111 1.66 -1.64 -0.25
N ALA A 112 1.05 -2.53 0.52
CA ALA A 112 -0.19 -3.20 0.13
C ALA A 112 -1.31 -2.20 -0.21
N PHE A 113 -1.37 -1.07 0.48
CA PHE A 113 -2.34 -0.01 0.22
C PHE A 113 -2.04 0.80 -1.05
N CYS A 114 -0.77 1.10 -1.34
CA CYS A 114 -0.40 1.96 -2.47
C CYS A 114 -0.23 1.19 -3.77
N ASP A 115 0.36 -0.01 -3.70
CA ASP A 115 0.96 -0.71 -4.83
C ASP A 115 0.09 -1.88 -5.32
N VAL A 116 -0.99 -2.23 -4.60
CA VAL A 116 -1.91 -3.32 -4.97
C VAL A 116 -3.28 -2.75 -5.37
N PRO A 117 -3.85 -3.18 -6.51
CA PRO A 117 -5.20 -2.79 -6.90
C PRO A 117 -6.25 -3.22 -5.88
N SER A 118 -7.27 -2.39 -5.65
CA SER A 118 -8.32 -2.69 -4.66
C SER A 118 -9.05 -4.02 -4.91
N THR A 119 -9.17 -4.45 -6.16
CA THR A 119 -9.78 -5.74 -6.51
C THR A 119 -8.97 -6.94 -6.00
N GLU A 120 -7.65 -6.82 -5.94
CA GLU A 120 -6.76 -7.91 -5.51
C GLU A 120 -6.69 -8.00 -3.97
N VAL A 121 -6.79 -6.87 -3.26
CA VAL A 121 -6.77 -6.83 -1.78
C VAL A 121 -7.82 -7.78 -1.15
N LEU A 122 -9.00 -7.93 -1.77
CA LEU A 122 -10.05 -8.81 -1.27
C LEU A 122 -9.79 -10.29 -1.54
N GLU A 123 -9.14 -10.62 -2.65
CA GLU A 123 -8.83 -12.02 -2.99
C GLU A 123 -7.72 -12.57 -2.07
N MET A 124 -6.86 -11.69 -1.56
CA MET A 124 -5.77 -12.08 -0.68
C MET A 124 -6.22 -12.57 0.69
N GLU A 125 -7.41 -12.20 1.18
CA GLU A 125 -7.98 -12.82 2.40
C GLU A 125 -8.15 -14.34 2.26
N LYS A 126 -8.33 -14.83 1.01
CA LYS A 126 -8.62 -16.23 0.71
C LYS A 126 -7.37 -17.08 0.46
N THR A 127 -6.24 -16.46 0.14
CA THR A 127 -4.99 -17.17 -0.26
C THR A 127 -4.08 -17.48 0.93
N LEU A 128 -4.36 -16.90 2.10
CA LEU A 128 -3.62 -17.14 3.32
C LEU A 128 -4.11 -18.45 3.95
N ASP A 129 -3.35 -19.52 3.73
CA ASP A 129 -3.66 -20.85 4.26
C ASP A 129 -3.88 -20.80 5.79
N GLY A 130 -5.12 -21.01 6.20
CA GLY A 130 -5.52 -21.62 7.47
C GLY A 130 -5.34 -20.83 8.78
N ALA A 131 -4.44 -19.86 8.87
CA ALA A 131 -4.20 -19.11 10.11
C ALA A 131 -4.57 -17.65 9.95
N ARG A 132 -5.80 -17.30 10.35
CA ARG A 132 -6.23 -15.91 10.55
C ARG A 132 -5.49 -15.31 11.76
N ILE A 133 -4.22 -14.99 11.56
CA ILE A 133 -3.41 -14.20 12.51
C ILE A 133 -3.96 -12.76 12.54
N LEU A 134 -4.31 -12.23 11.37
CA LEU A 134 -4.76 -10.85 11.22
C LEU A 134 -6.24 -10.67 11.58
N PRO A 135 -6.63 -9.48 12.09
CA PRO A 135 -8.03 -9.15 12.32
C PRO A 135 -8.84 -9.23 11.01
N ALA A 136 -10.01 -9.88 11.06
CA ALA A 136 -10.89 -10.05 9.91
C ALA A 136 -11.34 -8.73 9.25
N SER A 137 -11.24 -7.61 9.97
CA SER A 137 -11.59 -6.28 9.45
C SER A 137 -10.46 -5.60 8.68
N LEU A 138 -9.22 -6.10 8.72
CA LEU A 138 -8.05 -5.39 8.17
C LEU A 138 -8.16 -5.19 6.65
N TYR A 139 -8.23 -6.28 5.88
CA TYR A 139 -8.33 -6.21 4.42
C TYR A 139 -9.61 -5.52 3.94
N PRO A 140 -10.79 -5.77 4.52
CA PRO A 140 -11.99 -4.99 4.21
C PRO A 140 -11.83 -3.48 4.46
N SER A 141 -11.06 -3.08 5.48
CA SER A 141 -10.82 -1.67 5.79
C SER A 141 -9.86 -1.03 4.78
N ILE A 142 -8.77 -1.73 4.40
CA ILE A 142 -7.84 -1.30 3.35
C ILE A 142 -8.59 -1.12 2.03
N TYR A 143 -9.36 -2.13 1.64
CA TYR A 143 -10.17 -2.14 0.44
C TYR A 143 -11.14 -0.95 0.37
N ARG A 144 -11.95 -0.78 1.42
CA ARG A 144 -12.92 0.32 1.50
C ARG A 144 -12.21 1.66 1.38
N ARG A 145 -11.10 1.83 2.10
CA ARG A 145 -10.35 3.09 2.09
C ARG A 145 -9.72 3.39 0.73
N GLN A 146 -9.14 2.39 0.06
CA GLN A 146 -8.65 2.57 -1.31
C GLN A 146 -9.79 3.00 -2.24
N ARG A 147 -10.94 2.30 -2.20
CA ARG A 147 -12.10 2.63 -3.04
C ARG A 147 -12.61 4.05 -2.79
N ASP A 148 -12.74 4.47 -1.53
CA ASP A 148 -13.19 5.82 -1.18
C ASP A 148 -12.25 6.89 -1.77
N ILE A 149 -10.93 6.65 -1.72
CA ILE A 149 -9.95 7.56 -2.32
C ILE A 149 -10.08 7.53 -3.84
N LEU A 150 -10.13 6.35 -4.47
CA LEU A 150 -10.31 6.18 -5.92
C LEU A 150 -11.57 6.89 -6.44
N ASP A 151 -12.70 6.74 -5.75
CA ASP A 151 -13.95 7.41 -6.10
C ASP A 151 -13.89 8.94 -5.92
N SER A 152 -13.03 9.42 -5.01
CA SER A 152 -12.84 10.85 -4.78
C SER A 152 -12.08 11.55 -5.92
N PHE A 153 -11.20 10.85 -6.66
CA PHE A 153 -10.39 11.44 -7.75
C PHE A 153 -11.26 12.18 -8.77
N HIS A 154 -12.37 11.57 -9.18
CA HIS A 154 -13.29 12.20 -10.13
C HIS A 154 -13.84 13.53 -9.62
N SER A 155 -14.22 13.57 -8.33
CA SER A 155 -14.70 14.81 -7.69
C SER A 155 -13.59 15.86 -7.60
N HIS A 156 -12.35 15.43 -7.37
CA HIS A 156 -11.18 16.32 -7.37
C HIS A 156 -10.89 16.89 -8.76
N PHE A 157 -10.99 16.08 -9.82
CA PHE A 157 -10.80 16.56 -11.20
C PHE A 157 -11.84 17.62 -11.58
N VAL A 158 -13.10 17.40 -11.22
CA VAL A 158 -14.17 18.39 -11.45
C VAL A 158 -13.97 19.65 -10.59
N ARG A 159 -13.56 19.48 -9.33
CA ARG A 159 -13.28 20.61 -8.42
C ARG A 159 -12.15 21.50 -8.94
N ALA A 160 -11.12 20.93 -9.56
CA ALA A 160 -9.97 21.67 -10.10
C ALA A 160 -10.39 22.69 -11.17
N VAL A 161 -11.43 22.40 -11.96
CA VAL A 161 -11.93 23.30 -13.01
C VAL A 161 -13.07 24.20 -12.57
N LYS A 162 -13.72 23.91 -11.43
CA LYS A 162 -14.89 24.66 -10.93
C LYS A 162 -14.68 26.18 -10.85
N PRO A 163 -13.56 26.71 -10.32
CA PRO A 163 -13.35 28.16 -10.25
C PRO A 163 -13.34 28.84 -11.63
N PHE A 164 -12.85 28.15 -12.66
CA PHE A 164 -12.81 28.67 -14.04
C PHE A 164 -14.19 28.62 -14.71
N LEU A 165 -15.04 27.67 -14.31
CA LEU A 165 -16.42 27.55 -14.77
C LEU A 165 -17.34 28.59 -14.11
N ASP A 166 -17.22 28.78 -12.80
CA ASP A 166 -18.06 29.73 -12.04
C ASP A 166 -17.78 31.18 -12.46
N TYR A 167 -16.50 31.54 -12.70
CA TYR A 167 -16.12 32.90 -13.10
C TYR A 167 -16.64 33.27 -14.50
N ALA A 168 -16.81 32.30 -15.40
CA ALA A 168 -17.40 32.54 -16.71
C ALA A 168 -18.87 33.00 -16.64
N ALA A 169 -19.56 32.78 -15.52
CA ALA A 169 -20.95 33.19 -15.31
C ALA A 169 -21.11 34.63 -14.78
N THR A 170 -20.04 35.28 -14.31
CA THR A 170 -20.07 36.61 -13.68
C THR A 170 -19.11 37.57 -14.37
N THR A 171 -19.48 38.06 -15.55
CA THR A 171 -18.70 39.07 -16.27
C THR A 171 -18.78 40.44 -15.57
N LYS A 172 -17.64 40.94 -15.07
CA LYS A 172 -17.37 42.38 -15.02
C LYS A 172 -15.94 42.65 -15.50
N GLU A 173 -15.82 43.70 -16.31
CA GLU A 173 -14.75 44.03 -17.26
C GLU A 173 -13.44 44.52 -16.62
N ASP A 174 -13.01 43.95 -15.49
CA ASP A 174 -11.75 44.37 -14.87
C ASP A 174 -10.60 43.47 -15.31
N GLY A 175 -9.92 43.85 -16.40
CA GLY A 175 -8.49 43.63 -16.69
C GLY A 175 -7.86 42.23 -16.52
N SER A 176 -8.62 41.20 -16.19
CA SER A 176 -8.17 39.90 -15.70
C SER A 176 -8.62 38.82 -16.68
N GLU A 177 -7.63 38.17 -17.28
CA GLU A 177 -7.70 36.91 -18.05
C GLU A 177 -8.88 36.76 -19.05
N CYS A 178 -8.58 36.78 -20.35
CA CYS A 178 -9.55 36.54 -21.43
C CYS A 178 -10.31 35.22 -21.24
N VAL A 179 -11.61 35.19 -21.53
CA VAL A 179 -12.44 33.97 -21.61
C VAL A 179 -11.77 32.88 -22.46
N CYS A 180 -11.10 33.27 -23.54
CA CYS A 180 -10.34 32.40 -24.43
C CYS A 180 -9.17 31.68 -23.75
N ASP A 181 -8.48 32.35 -22.84
CA ASP A 181 -7.34 31.80 -22.10
C ASP A 181 -7.82 30.78 -21.05
N ARG A 182 -8.92 31.09 -20.36
CA ARG A 182 -9.59 30.14 -19.45
C ARG A 182 -10.10 28.89 -20.17
N ALA A 183 -10.77 29.06 -21.32
CA ALA A 183 -11.25 27.93 -22.13
C ALA A 183 -10.10 27.04 -22.60
N ALA A 184 -8.97 27.65 -22.99
CA ALA A 184 -7.73 26.96 -23.30
C ALA A 184 -7.19 26.15 -22.11
N LYS A 185 -7.13 26.73 -20.91
CA LYS A 185 -6.67 26.05 -19.69
C LYS A 185 -7.54 24.86 -19.31
N ILE A 186 -8.86 25.03 -19.35
CA ILE A 186 -9.82 23.93 -19.11
C ILE A 186 -9.64 22.84 -20.18
N GLY A 187 -9.53 23.22 -21.45
CA GLY A 187 -9.31 22.29 -22.55
C GLY A 187 -8.01 21.49 -22.40
N SER A 188 -6.90 22.16 -22.12
CA SER A 188 -5.60 21.52 -21.89
C SER A 188 -5.64 20.54 -20.72
N TYR A 189 -6.32 20.90 -19.64
CA TYR A 189 -6.50 20.03 -18.48
C TYR A 189 -7.23 18.73 -18.83
N PHE A 190 -8.38 18.81 -19.49
CA PHE A 190 -9.13 17.60 -19.88
C PHE A 190 -8.43 16.80 -20.98
N ILE A 191 -7.69 17.45 -21.90
CA ILE A 191 -6.84 16.75 -22.88
C ILE A 191 -5.75 15.96 -22.14
N SER A 192 -5.09 16.58 -21.16
CA SER A 192 -4.06 15.92 -20.34
C SER A 192 -4.63 14.72 -19.57
N LEU A 193 -5.75 14.91 -18.86
CA LEU A 193 -6.46 13.80 -18.18
C LEU A 193 -6.85 12.67 -19.14
N THR A 194 -7.36 13.02 -20.33
CA THR A 194 -7.77 12.04 -21.34
C THR A 194 -6.56 11.29 -21.91
N SER A 195 -5.44 11.99 -22.15
CA SER A 195 -4.19 11.38 -22.63
C SER A 195 -3.60 10.39 -21.62
N LEU A 196 -3.86 10.62 -20.33
CA LEU A 196 -3.51 9.72 -19.23
C LEU A 196 -4.63 8.71 -18.93
N GLY A 197 -5.73 8.68 -19.68
CA GLY A 197 -6.85 7.76 -19.46
C GLY A 197 -7.60 7.96 -18.14
N LEU A 198 -7.39 9.08 -17.44
CA LEU A 198 -8.05 9.43 -16.18
C LEU A 198 -9.45 10.04 -16.40
N TRP A 199 -9.78 10.40 -17.64
CA TRP A 199 -11.06 10.98 -18.04
C TRP A 199 -11.49 10.48 -19.44
N PRO A 200 -12.79 10.34 -19.73
CA PRO A 200 -13.94 10.41 -18.82
C PRO A 200 -14.20 9.11 -18.06
N SER A 201 -13.53 8.02 -18.46
CA SER A 201 -13.79 6.69 -17.93
C SER A 201 -13.24 6.53 -16.51
N ARG A 202 -14.11 6.03 -15.61
CA ARG A 202 -13.70 5.61 -14.27
C ARG A 202 -12.97 4.27 -14.26
N GLN A 203 -13.05 3.50 -15.36
CA GLN A 203 -12.57 2.12 -15.40
C GLN A 203 -11.06 2.04 -15.15
N LYS A 204 -10.25 2.93 -15.75
CA LYS A 204 -8.81 2.99 -15.50
C LYS A 204 -8.53 3.27 -14.02
N ILE A 205 -9.20 4.27 -13.44
CA ILE A 205 -9.04 4.65 -12.03
C ILE A 205 -9.37 3.47 -11.12
N SER A 206 -10.45 2.73 -11.38
CA SER A 206 -10.86 1.59 -10.57
C SER A 206 -9.89 0.39 -10.65
N SER A 207 -9.20 0.22 -11.77
CA SER A 207 -8.23 -0.86 -11.97
C SER A 207 -6.79 -0.50 -11.63
N SER A 208 -6.49 0.79 -11.43
CA SER A 208 -5.15 1.29 -11.14
C SER A 208 -4.79 1.16 -9.65
N THR A 209 -3.49 1.12 -9.37
CA THR A 209 -2.94 1.28 -8.03
C THR A 209 -2.96 2.76 -7.62
N LEU A 210 -3.00 3.05 -6.33
CA LEU A 210 -2.92 4.45 -5.86
C LEU A 210 -1.57 5.07 -6.24
N ALA A 211 -0.47 4.32 -6.18
CA ALA A 211 0.84 4.79 -6.60
C ALA A 211 0.84 5.24 -8.07
N SER A 212 0.35 4.40 -8.99
CA SER A 212 0.28 4.75 -10.42
C SER A 212 -0.60 5.97 -10.70
N LEU A 213 -1.69 6.14 -9.94
CA LEU A 213 -2.57 7.30 -10.08
C LEU A 213 -1.95 8.58 -9.55
N LEU A 214 -1.16 8.51 -8.47
CA LEU A 214 -0.41 9.65 -7.96
C LEU A 214 0.65 10.10 -8.97
N GLU A 215 1.39 9.15 -9.56
CA GLU A 215 2.34 9.44 -10.65
C GLU A 215 1.63 10.05 -11.88
N ASP A 216 0.46 9.51 -12.26
CA ASP A 216 -0.31 10.08 -13.36
C ASP A 216 -0.81 11.50 -13.02
N ILE A 217 -1.23 11.77 -11.78
CA ILE A 217 -1.65 13.11 -11.33
C ILE A 217 -0.51 14.13 -11.46
N GLU A 218 0.72 13.78 -11.07
CA GLU A 218 1.86 14.68 -11.17
C GLU A 218 2.15 15.11 -12.61
N ARG A 219 1.70 14.31 -13.59
CA ARG A 219 1.85 14.58 -15.02
C ARG A 219 0.70 15.39 -15.61
N VAL A 220 -0.37 15.62 -14.85
CA VAL A 220 -1.53 16.41 -15.32
C VAL A 220 -1.14 17.88 -15.38
N THR A 221 -1.32 18.50 -16.55
CA THR A 221 -1.12 19.95 -16.68
C THR A 221 -2.18 20.69 -15.87
N SER A 222 -1.79 21.36 -14.78
CA SER A 222 -2.75 22.11 -13.96
C SER A 222 -3.32 23.31 -14.73
N PRO A 223 -4.62 23.63 -14.59
CA PRO A 223 -5.19 24.88 -15.11
C PRO A 223 -4.51 26.14 -14.54
N THR A 224 -3.84 26.01 -13.39
CA THR A 224 -3.07 27.09 -12.74
C THR A 224 -1.61 27.16 -13.21
N ASP A 225 -1.16 26.19 -14.02
CA ASP A 225 0.24 26.08 -14.44
C ASP A 225 0.58 27.14 -15.50
N LYS A 226 1.50 28.04 -15.16
CA LYS A 226 1.91 29.20 -15.99
C LYS A 226 2.54 28.77 -17.33
N ASN A 227 3.01 27.51 -17.43
CA ASN A 227 3.67 26.96 -18.62
C ASN A 227 2.73 26.31 -19.65
N SER A 228 1.43 26.15 -19.34
CA SER A 228 0.44 25.56 -20.28
C SER A 228 0.20 26.40 -21.55
N MET A 229 0.76 27.62 -21.61
CA MET A 229 0.64 28.55 -22.75
C MET A 229 1.67 28.35 -23.89
N ALA A 230 2.66 27.46 -23.77
CA ALA A 230 3.68 27.33 -24.83
C ALA A 230 3.10 26.79 -26.16
N ASN A 231 2.08 25.94 -26.09
CA ASN A 231 1.50 25.25 -27.27
C ASN A 231 0.23 25.91 -27.85
N LEU A 232 -0.24 27.00 -27.24
CA LEU A 232 -1.38 27.80 -27.72
C LEU A 232 -0.97 29.15 -28.32
N LYS A 233 0.33 29.34 -28.64
CA LYS A 233 0.85 30.44 -29.46
C LYS A 233 0.41 30.40 -30.94
N LYS A 234 -0.85 30.05 -31.19
CA LYS A 234 -1.62 30.41 -32.38
C LYS A 234 -2.94 31.12 -32.05
N CYS A 235 -3.16 31.54 -30.79
CA CYS A 235 -4.11 32.61 -30.54
C CYS A 235 -3.41 33.94 -30.88
N ASN A 236 -3.64 34.41 -32.10
CA ASN A 236 -3.12 35.67 -32.63
C ASN A 236 -3.54 36.81 -31.69
N ARG A 237 -2.60 37.37 -30.94
CA ARG A 237 -2.84 38.59 -30.17
C ARG A 237 -1.87 39.66 -30.61
N SER A 238 -2.40 40.62 -31.35
CA SER A 238 -1.93 42.01 -31.43
C SER A 238 -1.95 42.75 -30.07
N SER A 239 -1.99 42.04 -28.94
CA SER A 239 -1.93 42.64 -27.61
C SER A 239 -1.52 41.61 -26.56
N CYS A 240 -0.23 41.57 -26.23
CA CYS A 240 0.32 41.42 -24.88
C CYS A 240 1.77 40.94 -24.96
N LYS A 241 2.69 41.87 -24.70
CA LYS A 241 4.12 41.63 -24.48
C LYS A 241 4.37 41.25 -23.02
N MET A 242 5.41 40.43 -22.82
CA MET A 242 6.33 40.41 -21.66
C MET A 242 5.73 39.96 -20.31
N ASP A 243 6.43 39.38 -19.33
CA ASP A 243 7.77 38.79 -19.15
C ASP A 243 7.79 38.18 -17.71
N PHE A 244 8.83 37.42 -17.37
CA PHE A 244 9.34 37.12 -16.01
C PHE A 244 8.71 36.10 -15.02
N HIS A 245 9.64 35.23 -14.57
CA HIS A 245 10.05 34.84 -13.21
C HIS A 245 9.07 34.20 -12.19
N ASN A 246 9.47 32.97 -11.81
CA ASN A 246 9.46 32.32 -10.49
C ASN A 246 8.20 32.39 -9.60
N VAL A 247 7.88 31.23 -8.99
CA VAL A 247 7.80 30.98 -7.54
C VAL A 247 7.07 29.65 -7.36
N LEU A 248 7.84 28.60 -7.02
CA LEU A 248 7.37 27.36 -6.41
C LEU A 248 7.69 27.48 -4.92
N GLN A 249 6.68 27.58 -4.08
CA GLN A 249 6.76 27.28 -2.65
C GLN A 249 5.33 27.22 -2.12
N GLU A 250 4.84 26.01 -1.89
CA GLU A 250 3.88 25.63 -0.83
C GLU A 250 3.29 24.25 -1.15
N VAL A 251 4.11 23.20 -0.96
CA VAL A 251 3.65 21.87 -0.55
C VAL A 251 4.77 21.24 0.30
N VAL A 252 4.79 21.57 1.59
CA VAL A 252 5.28 20.74 2.70
C VAL A 252 4.30 20.93 3.85
#